data_AF-A0A2V5KHX5-F1
#
_entry.id   AF-A0A2V5KHX5-F1
#
_cell.length_a   1.000
_cell.length_b   1.000
_cell.length_c   1.000
_cell.angle_alpha   90.00
_cell.angle_beta   90.00
_cell.angle_gamma   90.00
#
_symmetry.space_group_name_H-M   'P 1'
#
loop_
_entity.id
_entity.type
_entity.pdbx_description
1 polymer ?
#
loop_
_entity_poly.entity_id
_entity_poly.type
_entity_poly.pdbx_seq_one_letter_code
_entity_poly.pdbx_strand_id
1 'polypeptide(L)'
;MALSRFWVALFLCSIAYLLIHLVSGRFYSIEFAVSGKKDDPLLQREYYIDKLPPELQSSLQSAPDHKVTVGEEHYTIDNGVVKVYAGKQAADGVVPQCKNTLFDILLPLIAYLAFFSGLMQLLIDSGAAERVAKLLSPIFVHVFPEVPR
;
A
#
# COMPACT_ATOMS: atom_id res chain seq x y z
N MET A 1 23.07 16.65 -14.23
CA MET A 1 21.80 16.00 -14.66
C MET A 1 21.81 14.48 -14.44
N ALA A 2 22.21 14.00 -13.25
CA ALA A 2 22.17 12.56 -12.94
C ALA A 2 20.81 12.14 -12.35
N LEU A 3 20.20 13.04 -11.57
CA LEU A 3 18.90 12.82 -10.91
C LEU A 3 17.78 12.50 -11.93
N SER A 4 17.66 13.28 -13.00
CA SER A 4 16.65 13.06 -14.05
C SER A 4 16.78 11.69 -14.73
N ARG A 5 18.01 11.24 -14.99
CA ARG A 5 18.27 9.94 -15.66
C ARG A 5 17.94 8.76 -14.74
N PHE A 6 18.19 8.91 -13.44
CA PHE A 6 17.80 7.93 -12.43
C PHE A 6 16.27 7.77 -12.37
N TRP A 7 15.53 8.88 -12.32
CA TRP A 7 14.07 8.85 -12.29
C TRP A 7 13.48 8.19 -13.54
N VAL A 8 14.01 8.51 -14.73
CA VAL A 8 13.55 7.88 -15.99
C VAL A 8 13.78 6.38 -15.97
N ALA A 9 14.93 5.90 -15.49
CA ALA A 9 15.22 4.47 -15.40
C ALA A 9 14.24 3.74 -14.46
N LEU A 10 13.91 4.34 -13.32
CA LEU A 10 12.94 3.78 -12.37
C LEU A 10 11.53 3.69 -12.96
N PHE A 11 11.07 4.75 -13.65
CA PHE A 11 9.79 4.72 -14.34
C PHE A 11 9.74 3.66 -15.45
N LEU A 12 10.80 3.56 -16.26
CA LEU A 12 10.87 2.59 -17.34
C LEU A 12 10.87 1.15 -16.81
N CYS A 13 11.61 0.87 -15.73
CA CYS A 13 11.59 -0.42 -15.05
C CYS A 13 10.21 -0.75 -14.47
N SER A 14 9.51 0.22 -13.88
CA SER A 14 8.16 0.01 -13.33
C SER A 14 7.15 -0.36 -14.43
N ILE A 15 7.19 0.35 -15.57
CA ILE A 15 6.34 0.04 -16.73
C ILE A 15 6.66 -1.35 -17.28
N ALA A 16 7.95 -1.67 -17.45
CA ALA A 16 8.37 -2.99 -17.93
C ALA A 16 7.91 -4.11 -16.99
N TYR A 17 8.02 -3.90 -15.67
CA TYR A 17 7.54 -4.85 -14.67
C TYR A 17 6.03 -5.10 -14.79
N LEU A 18 5.21 -4.05 -14.95
CA LEU A 18 3.77 -4.18 -15.16
C LEU A 18 3.44 -4.96 -16.43
N LEU A 19 4.16 -4.71 -17.53
CA LEU A 19 3.96 -5.42 -18.80
C LEU A 19 4.29 -6.91 -18.68
N ILE A 20 5.37 -7.28 -17.98
CA ILE A 20 5.73 -8.68 -17.72
C ILE A 20 4.64 -9.36 -16.88
N HIS A 21 4.17 -8.68 -15.83
CA HIS A 21 3.13 -9.21 -14.95
C HIS A 21 1.79 -9.40 -15.67
N LEU A 22 1.45 -8.50 -16.60
CA LEU A 22 0.26 -8.58 -17.45
C LEU A 22 0.31 -9.79 -18.37
N VAL A 23 1.46 -10.02 -19.02
CA VAL A 23 1.67 -11.17 -19.92
C VAL A 23 1.68 -12.50 -19.15
N SER A 24 2.12 -12.51 -17.90
CA SER A 24 2.11 -13.70 -17.04
C SER A 24 0.72 -14.18 -16.61
N GLY A 25 -0.37 -13.46 -16.92
CA GLY A 25 -1.75 -13.95 -16.72
C GLY A 25 -2.14 -14.21 -15.25
N ARG A 26 -1.39 -13.66 -14.28
CA ARG A 26 -1.62 -13.86 -12.84
C ARG A 26 -2.78 -13.03 -12.26
N PHE A 27 -3.32 -12.08 -13.03
CA PHE A 27 -4.49 -11.27 -12.66
C PHE A 27 -5.56 -11.43 -13.75
N TYR A 28 -6.69 -12.04 -13.40
CA TYR A 28 -7.81 -12.24 -14.34
C TYR A 28 -8.53 -10.91 -14.66
N SER A 29 -8.40 -9.90 -13.77
CA SER A 29 -8.83 -8.53 -14.02
C SER A 29 -7.86 -7.50 -13.42
N ILE A 30 -7.69 -6.37 -14.11
CA ILE A 30 -6.83 -5.25 -13.71
C ILE A 30 -7.46 -4.42 -12.59
N GLU A 31 -8.76 -4.58 -12.37
CA GLU A 31 -9.53 -3.86 -11.36
C GLU A 31 -8.95 -4.07 -9.95
N PHE A 32 -8.63 -5.30 -9.56
CA PHE A 32 -8.02 -5.57 -8.25
C PHE A 32 -6.63 -4.94 -8.08
N ALA A 33 -5.86 -4.81 -9.16
CA ALA A 33 -4.55 -4.15 -9.13
C ALA A 33 -4.66 -2.63 -8.98
N VAL A 34 -5.74 -2.02 -9.48
CA VAL A 34 -5.95 -0.57 -9.44
C VAL A 34 -6.69 -0.14 -8.17
N SER A 35 -7.81 -0.80 -7.86
CA SER A 35 -8.74 -0.39 -6.80
C SER A 35 -8.94 -1.42 -5.68
N GLY A 36 -8.42 -2.64 -5.82
CA GLY A 36 -8.56 -3.68 -4.79
C GLY A 36 -7.90 -3.26 -3.47
N LYS A 37 -8.46 -3.67 -2.33
CA LYS A 37 -7.87 -3.43 -1.02
C LYS A 37 -7.20 -4.68 -0.48
N LYS A 38 -6.28 -4.48 0.44
CA LYS A 38 -5.71 -5.57 1.23
C LYS A 38 -6.84 -6.32 1.95
N ASP A 39 -6.74 -7.64 1.94
CA ASP A 39 -7.71 -8.61 2.49
C ASP A 39 -9.02 -8.80 1.69
N ASP A 40 -9.20 -8.12 0.56
CA ASP A 40 -10.34 -8.37 -0.32
C ASP A 40 -10.25 -9.77 -0.96
N PRO A 41 -11.39 -10.47 -1.15
CA PRO A 41 -11.41 -11.79 -1.78
C PRO A 41 -10.96 -11.68 -3.24
N LEU A 42 -9.94 -12.43 -3.61
CA LEU A 42 -9.40 -12.42 -4.96
C LEU A 42 -10.28 -13.24 -5.90
N LEU A 43 -10.88 -12.59 -6.90
CA LEU A 43 -11.59 -13.28 -7.96
C LEU A 43 -10.57 -14.04 -8.81
N GLN A 44 -10.55 -15.36 -8.67
CA GLN A 44 -9.57 -16.21 -9.33
C GLN A 44 -10.07 -16.66 -10.70
N ARG A 45 -11.37 -16.96 -10.83
CA ARG A 45 -11.97 -17.49 -12.07
C ARG A 45 -13.45 -17.11 -12.19
N GLU A 46 -13.89 -17.00 -13.43
CA GLU A 46 -15.31 -16.89 -13.80
C GLU A 46 -15.69 -18.10 -14.67
N TYR A 47 -16.76 -18.80 -14.30
CA TYR A 47 -17.33 -19.89 -15.08
C TYR A 47 -18.80 -19.61 -15.39
N TYR A 48 -19.27 -20.00 -16.57
CA TYR A 48 -20.71 -20.06 -16.84
C TYR A 48 -21.33 -21.26 -16.13
N ILE A 49 -22.57 -21.10 -15.64
CA ILE A 49 -23.30 -22.13 -14.87
C ILE A 49 -23.30 -23.49 -15.60
N ASP A 50 -23.36 -23.49 -16.93
CA ASP A 50 -23.40 -24.69 -17.78
C ASP A 50 -22.14 -25.58 -17.71
N LYS A 51 -21.02 -25.04 -17.22
CA LYS A 51 -19.76 -25.79 -17.06
C LYS A 51 -19.49 -26.24 -15.62
N LEU A 52 -20.38 -25.92 -14.68
CA LEU A 52 -20.23 -26.36 -13.29
C LEU A 52 -20.72 -27.81 -13.11
N PRO A 53 -20.13 -28.57 -12.17
CA PRO A 53 -20.67 -29.86 -11.75
C PRO A 53 -22.12 -29.74 -11.26
N PRO A 54 -23.01 -30.70 -11.61
CA PRO A 54 -24.45 -30.63 -11.29
C PRO A 54 -24.76 -30.57 -9.78
N GLU A 55 -23.84 -31.02 -8.94
CA GLU A 55 -23.95 -30.95 -7.46
C GLU A 55 -23.79 -29.52 -6.91
N LEU A 56 -22.97 -28.69 -7.56
CA LEU A 56 -22.80 -27.28 -7.18
C LEU A 56 -23.94 -26.42 -7.77
N GLN A 57 -24.46 -26.76 -8.94
CA GLN A 57 -25.60 -26.09 -9.55
C GLN A 57 -26.86 -26.19 -8.66
N SER A 58 -27.14 -27.38 -8.15
CA SER A 58 -28.27 -27.63 -7.25
C SER A 58 -28.09 -26.98 -5.89
N SER A 59 -26.86 -26.96 -5.35
CA SER A 59 -26.54 -26.29 -4.08
C SER A 59 -26.59 -24.77 -4.17
N LEU A 60 -26.19 -24.18 -5.30
CA LEU A 60 -26.25 -22.73 -5.54
C LEU A 60 -27.67 -22.22 -5.83
N GLN A 61 -28.50 -23.02 -6.49
CA GLN A 61 -29.92 -22.70 -6.75
C GLN A 61 -30.81 -22.84 -5.50
N SER A 62 -30.41 -23.70 -4.55
CA SER A 62 -31.17 -23.93 -3.32
C SER A 62 -30.79 -22.99 -2.17
N ALA A 63 -29.72 -22.19 -2.32
CA ALA A 63 -29.25 -21.25 -1.30
C ALA A 63 -29.97 -19.88 -1.44
N PRO A 64 -30.62 -19.37 -0.37
CA PRO A 64 -31.40 -18.13 -0.43
C PRO A 64 -30.57 -16.85 -0.70
N ASP A 65 -29.23 -16.96 -0.72
CA ASP A 65 -28.30 -15.84 -0.90
C ASP A 65 -27.27 -16.10 -2.04
N HIS A 66 -27.48 -17.11 -2.89
CA HIS A 66 -26.63 -17.48 -4.05
C HIS A 66 -25.12 -17.59 -3.77
N LYS A 67 -24.76 -17.87 -2.51
CA LYS A 67 -23.39 -18.01 -2.02
C LYS A 67 -23.22 -19.40 -1.45
N VAL A 68 -22.23 -20.12 -1.96
CA VAL A 68 -21.83 -21.43 -1.42
C VAL A 68 -20.33 -21.38 -1.15
N THR A 69 -19.95 -21.72 0.07
CA THR A 69 -18.54 -21.89 0.45
C THR A 69 -18.24 -23.38 0.43
N VAL A 70 -17.32 -23.81 -0.43
CA VAL A 70 -16.82 -25.20 -0.46
C VAL A 70 -15.32 -25.15 -0.18
N GLY A 71 -14.91 -25.60 1.01
CA GLY A 71 -13.51 -25.51 1.43
C GLY A 71 -13.06 -24.05 1.66
N GLU A 72 -11.95 -23.64 1.04
CA GLU A 72 -11.43 -22.25 1.07
C GLU A 72 -11.95 -21.37 -0.08
N GLU A 73 -12.80 -21.92 -0.96
CA GLU A 73 -13.29 -21.24 -2.16
C GLU A 73 -14.74 -20.75 -1.96
N HIS A 74 -14.97 -19.47 -2.25
CA HIS A 74 -16.29 -18.85 -2.19
C HIS A 74 -16.87 -18.71 -3.60
N TYR A 75 -18.03 -19.32 -3.82
CA TYR A 75 -18.75 -19.28 -5.08
C TYR A 75 -19.91 -18.30 -4.96
N THR A 76 -19.95 -17.28 -5.82
CA THR A 76 -21.07 -16.32 -5.91
C THR A 76 -21.63 -16.31 -7.33
N ILE A 77 -22.96 -16.30 -7.47
CA ILE A 77 -23.62 -16.12 -8.77
C ILE A 77 -23.97 -14.65 -8.97
N ASP A 78 -23.46 -14.06 -10.04
CA ASP A 78 -23.89 -12.76 -10.56
C ASP A 78 -24.32 -12.94 -12.02
N ASN A 79 -25.59 -12.68 -12.34
CA ASN A 79 -26.12 -12.63 -13.71
C ASN A 79 -25.78 -13.85 -14.61
N GLY A 80 -25.84 -15.07 -14.07
CA GLY A 80 -25.59 -16.29 -14.83
C GLY A 80 -24.12 -16.71 -14.94
N VAL A 81 -23.22 -15.96 -14.30
CA VAL A 81 -21.78 -16.26 -14.21
C VAL A 81 -21.44 -16.56 -12.75
N VAL A 82 -20.76 -17.68 -12.54
CA VAL A 82 -20.23 -18.10 -11.26
C VAL A 82 -18.84 -17.51 -11.09
N LYS A 83 -18.72 -16.61 -10.12
CA LYS A 83 -17.47 -16.01 -9.67
C LYS A 83 -16.87 -16.86 -8.56
N VAL A 84 -15.65 -17.36 -8.77
CA VAL A 84 -14.89 -18.14 -7.78
C VAL A 84 -13.87 -17.23 -7.15
N TYR A 85 -14.04 -16.97 -5.86
CA TYR A 85 -13.10 -16.22 -5.06
C TYR A 85 -12.26 -17.19 -4.23
N ALA A 86 -10.94 -17.07 -4.33
CA ALA A 86 -10.01 -17.93 -3.59
C ALA A 86 -8.82 -17.10 -3.11
N GLY A 87 -8.58 -17.15 -1.80
CA GLY A 87 -7.53 -16.36 -1.15
C GLY A 87 -7.88 -14.88 -0.96
N LYS A 88 -6.94 -14.16 -0.35
CA LYS A 88 -7.05 -12.75 0.01
C LYS A 88 -5.97 -11.92 -0.67
N GLN A 89 -6.31 -10.69 -1.04
CA GLN A 89 -5.39 -9.76 -1.63
C GLN A 89 -4.29 -9.37 -0.63
N ALA A 90 -3.04 -9.72 -0.94
CA ALA A 90 -1.91 -9.54 -0.02
C ALA A 90 -1.52 -8.05 0.19
N ALA A 91 -1.85 -7.18 -0.76
CA ALA A 91 -1.49 -5.76 -0.74
C ALA A 91 -2.54 -4.91 -1.45
N ASP A 92 -2.73 -3.68 -0.97
CA ASP A 92 -3.61 -2.70 -1.60
C ASP A 92 -3.22 -2.44 -3.07
N GLY A 93 -4.24 -2.22 -3.90
CA GLY A 93 -4.10 -1.73 -5.25
C GLY A 93 -3.49 -0.33 -5.28
N VAL A 94 -3.09 0.11 -6.48
CA VAL A 94 -2.32 1.34 -6.65
C VAL A 94 -3.03 2.56 -6.08
N VAL A 95 -4.34 2.71 -6.32
CA VAL A 95 -5.11 3.88 -5.84
C VAL A 95 -5.22 3.92 -4.31
N PRO A 96 -5.72 2.87 -3.62
CA PRO A 96 -5.80 2.87 -2.16
C PRO A 96 -4.41 3.00 -1.51
N GLN A 97 -3.37 2.39 -2.08
CA GLN A 97 -2.00 2.49 -1.57
C GLN A 97 -1.46 3.93 -1.65
N CYS A 98 -1.67 4.61 -2.79
CA CYS A 98 -1.28 6.01 -2.95
C CYS A 98 -2.02 6.93 -1.97
N LYS A 99 -3.33 6.70 -1.76
CA LYS A 99 -4.12 7.47 -0.79
C LYS A 99 -3.58 7.30 0.63
N ASN A 100 -3.37 6.06 1.07
CA ASN A 100 -2.85 5.75 2.39
C ASN A 100 -1.45 6.37 2.59
N THR A 101 -0.57 6.21 1.59
CA THR A 101 0.77 6.81 1.64
C THR A 101 0.72 8.34 1.74
N LEU A 102 -0.17 8.99 0.99
CA LEU A 102 -0.26 10.45 0.99
C LEU A 102 -0.85 10.99 2.29
N PHE A 103 -2.01 10.48 2.70
CA PHE A 103 -2.78 11.04 3.81
C PHE A 103 -2.34 10.51 5.17
N ASP A 104 -1.98 9.23 5.26
CA ASP A 104 -1.70 8.60 6.55
C ASP A 104 -0.21 8.62 6.90
N ILE A 105 0.66 8.80 5.91
CA ILE A 105 2.12 8.80 6.12
C ILE A 105 2.75 10.17 5.80
N LEU A 106 2.66 10.63 4.55
CA LEU A 106 3.35 11.84 4.09
C LEU A 106 2.85 13.10 4.78
N LEU A 107 1.53 13.30 4.84
CA LEU A 107 0.95 14.52 5.38
C LEU A 107 1.25 14.72 6.88
N PRO A 108 1.11 13.69 7.76
CA PRO A 108 1.56 13.79 9.14
C PRO A 108 3.06 14.05 9.27
N LEU A 109 3.89 13.37 8.46
CA LEU A 109 5.34 13.54 8.52
C LEU A 109 5.76 14.99 8.19
N ILE A 110 5.19 15.57 7.14
CA ILE A 110 5.41 16.97 6.77
C ILE A 110 4.95 17.89 7.89
N ALA A 111 3.79 17.63 8.50
CA ALA A 111 3.28 18.42 9.61
C ALA A 111 4.23 18.39 10.82
N TYR A 112 4.73 17.21 11.21
CA TYR A 112 5.69 17.09 12.30
C TYR A 112 7.00 17.83 12.00
N LEU A 113 7.56 17.64 10.80
CA LEU A 113 8.81 18.31 10.40
C LEU A 113 8.64 19.83 10.36
N ALA A 114 7.54 20.33 9.79
CA ALA A 114 7.25 21.75 9.74
C ALA A 114 7.05 22.34 11.14
N PHE A 115 6.33 21.62 12.03
CA PHE A 115 6.13 22.03 13.41
C PHE A 115 7.45 22.12 14.18
N PHE A 116 8.29 21.07 14.14
CA PHE A 116 9.59 21.08 14.81
C PHE A 116 10.54 22.11 14.22
N SER A 117 10.55 22.27 12.88
CA SER A 117 11.33 23.32 12.22
C SER A 117 10.90 24.72 12.69
N GLY A 118 9.60 24.95 12.86
CA GLY A 118 9.07 26.21 13.40
C GLY A 118 9.50 26.46 14.85
N LEU A 119 9.42 25.44 15.72
CA LEU A 119 9.89 25.54 17.10
C LEU A 119 11.40 25.84 17.18
N MET A 120 12.21 25.16 16.37
CA MET A 120 13.65 25.39 16.31
C MET A 120 13.97 26.80 15.83
N GLN A 121 13.24 27.32 14.84
CA GLN A 121 13.39 28.69 14.36
C GLN A 121 13.12 29.71 15.50
N LEU A 122 12.03 29.55 16.23
CA LEU A 122 11.72 30.39 17.40
C LEU A 122 12.79 30.30 18.50
N LEU A 123 13.35 29.11 18.72
CA LEU A 123 14.41 28.89 19.71
C LEU A 123 15.72 29.58 19.33
N ILE A 124 16.03 29.62 18.04
CA ILE A 124 17.18 30.33 17.47
C ILE A 124 16.95 31.83 17.56
N ASP A 125 15.81 32.32 17.07
CA ASP A 125 15.48 33.75 17.01
C ASP A 125 15.37 34.38 18.41
N SER A 126 14.95 33.62 19.42
CA SER A 126 14.90 34.05 20.82
C SER A 126 16.26 34.02 21.55
N GLY A 127 17.33 33.54 20.89
CA GLY A 127 18.65 33.34 21.51
C GLY A 127 18.65 32.26 22.61
N ALA A 128 17.53 31.56 22.82
CA ALA A 128 17.42 30.47 23.78
C ALA A 128 18.32 29.30 23.38
N ALA A 129 18.45 29.02 22.08
CA ALA A 129 19.35 27.99 21.56
C ALA A 129 20.81 28.24 21.97
N GLU A 130 21.29 29.49 21.91
CA GLU A 130 22.66 29.84 22.30
C GLU A 130 22.87 29.74 23.82
N ARG A 131 21.85 30.10 24.62
CA ARG A 131 21.89 29.93 26.08
C ARG A 131 21.92 28.46 26.49
N VAL A 132 21.11 27.61 25.84
CA VAL A 132 21.11 26.16 26.06
C VAL A 132 22.46 25.55 25.64
N ALA A 133 23.03 25.99 24.51
CA ALA A 133 24.35 25.53 24.06
C ALA A 133 25.47 25.90 25.05
N LYS A 134 25.48 27.12 25.59
CA LYS A 134 26.44 27.53 26.63
C LYS A 134 26.27 26.74 27.93
N LEU A 135 25.03 26.44 28.32
CA LEU A 135 24.75 25.62 29.50
C LEU A 135 25.21 24.16 29.34
N LEU A 136 25.08 23.60 28.13
CA LEU A 136 25.44 22.22 27.84
C LEU A 136 26.92 22.03 27.47
N SER A 137 27.61 23.09 27.02
CA SER A 137 29.05 23.08 26.68
C SER A 137 29.96 22.37 27.71
N PRO A 138 29.85 22.60 29.03
CA PRO A 138 30.70 21.90 30.01
C PRO A 138 30.47 20.39 30.05
N ILE A 139 29.25 19.93 29.78
CA ILE A 139 28.91 18.50 29.72
C ILE A 139 29.52 17.88 28.45
N PHE A 140 29.42 18.58 27.32
CA PHE A 140 30.00 18.11 26.05
C PHE A 140 31.54 18.02 26.09
N VAL A 141 32.22 19.00 26.69
CA VAL A 141 33.69 18.97 26.84
C VAL A 141 34.15 17.86 27.79
N HIS A 142 33.31 17.48 28.76
CA HIS A 142 33.61 16.37 29.66
C HIS A 142 33.37 15.00 29.03
N VAL A 143 32.33 14.86 28.20
CA VAL A 143 32.00 13.60 27.51
C VAL A 143 32.84 13.39 26.25
N PHE A 144 33.25 14.47 25.57
CA PHE A 144 34.02 14.44 24.33
C PHE A 144 35.27 15.34 24.42
N PRO A 145 36.37 14.87 25.03
CA PRO A 145 37.57 15.67 25.28
C PRO A 145 38.39 16.03 24.03
N GLU A 146 38.13 15.38 22.89
CA GLU A 146 38.86 15.60 21.62
C GLU A 146 38.28 16.72 20.74
N VAL A 147 37.12 17.28 21.09
CA VAL A 147 36.48 18.34 20.30
C VAL A 147 37.20 19.67 20.56
N PRO A 148 37.68 20.38 19.51
CA PRO A 148 38.36 21.66 19.70
C PRO A 148 37.39 22.70 20.30
N ARG A 149 37.91 23.48 21.24
CA ARG A 149 37.17 24.43 22.08
C ARG A 149 36.67 25.64 21.31
#